data_AF-A0A5M9ZLQ0-F1
#
_entry.id   AF-A0A5M9ZLQ0-F1
#
_cell.length_a   1.000
_cell.length_b   1.000
_cell.length_c   1.000
_cell.angle_alpha   90.00
_cell.angle_beta   90.00
_cell.angle_gamma   90.00
#
_symmetry.space_group_name_H-M   'P 1'
#
loop_
_entity.id
_entity.type
_entity.pdbx_description
1 polymer ?
#
loop_
_entity_poly.entity_id
_entity_poly.type
_entity_poly.pdbx_seq_one_letter_code
_entity_poly.pdbx_strand_id
1 'polypeptide(L)' 'MDTITTILELLQKAALLGGGIWSVWGAITLAGGLKDHSGPQTQSGIWQLVGGAVIIAAAALFANLSF' A
#
# COMPACT_ATOMS: atom_id res chain seq x y z
N MET A 1 -14.77 -23.50 -8.30
CA MET A 1 -13.56 -23.30 -7.48
C MET A 1 -12.60 -22.36 -8.21
N ASP A 2 -12.40 -22.54 -9.52
CA ASP A 2 -11.55 -21.67 -10.36
C ASP A 2 -11.95 -20.20 -10.46
N THR A 3 -13.25 -19.88 -10.40
CA THR A 3 -13.71 -18.48 -10.43
C THR A 3 -13.36 -17.70 -9.16
N ILE A 4 -13.39 -18.36 -7.99
CA ILE A 4 -13.06 -17.72 -6.71
C ILE A 4 -11.56 -17.46 -6.63
N THR A 5 -10.73 -18.43 -7.05
CA THR A 5 -9.27 -18.25 -7.09
C THR A 5 -8.87 -17.14 -8.07
N THR A 6 -9.49 -17.07 -9.25
CA THR A 6 -9.24 -16.00 -10.23
C THR A 6 -9.58 -14.60 -9.67
N ILE A 7 -10.69 -14.48 -8.95
CA ILE A 7 -11.09 -13.20 -8.31
C ILE A 7 -10.10 -12.81 -7.20
N LEU A 8 -9.67 -13.78 -6.38
CA LEU A 8 -8.67 -13.54 -5.33
C LEU A 8 -7.33 -13.08 -5.90
N GLU A 9 -6.86 -13.70 -7.00
CA GLU A 9 -5.63 -13.27 -7.68
C GLU A 9 -5.74 -11.84 -8.26
N LEU A 10 -6.89 -11.49 -8.84
CA LEU A 10 -7.13 -10.14 -9.35
C LEU A 10 -7.13 -9.10 -8.22
N LEU A 11 -7.77 -9.41 -7.09
CA LEU A 11 -7.78 -8.54 -5.92
C LEU A 11 -6.38 -8.40 -5.31
N GLN A 12 -5.61 -9.47 -5.26
CA GLN A 12 -4.22 -9.45 -4.80
C GLN A 12 -3.35 -8.55 -5.68
N LYS A 13 -3.46 -8.68 -7.01
CA LYS A 13 -2.73 -7.82 -7.95
C LYS A 13 -3.14 -6.35 -7.81
N ALA A 14 -4.44 -6.09 -7.66
CA ALA A 14 -4.95 -4.75 -7.41
C ALA A 14 -4.43 -4.16 -6.09
N ALA A 15 -4.38 -4.95 -5.02
CA ALA A 15 -3.85 -4.54 -3.73
C ALA A 15 -2.33 -4.28 -3.77
N LEU A 16 -1.56 -5.11 -4.47
CA LEU A 16 -0.12 -4.88 -4.68
C LEU A 16 0.14 -3.56 -5.44
N LEU A 17 -0.58 -3.33 -6.54
CA LEU A 17 -0.44 -2.10 -7.33
C LEU A 17 -0.94 -0.87 -6.55
N GLY A 18 -2.08 -0.98 -5.89
CA GLY A 18 -2.67 0.09 -5.09
C GLY A 18 -1.78 0.46 -3.90
N GLY A 19 -1.33 -0.52 -3.13
CA GLY A 19 -0.41 -0.32 -2.01
C GLY A 19 0.95 0.22 -2.46
N GLY A 20 1.46 -0.25 -3.60
CA GLY A 20 2.68 0.26 -4.23
C GLY A 20 2.60 1.76 -4.55
N ILE A 21 1.59 2.16 -5.33
CA ILE A 21 1.39 3.56 -5.71
C ILE A 21 1.15 4.44 -4.47
N TRP A 22 0.36 3.95 -3.51
CA TRP A 22 0.08 4.67 -2.28
C TRP A 22 1.32 4.88 -1.40
N SER A 23 2.21 3.86 -1.33
CA SER A 23 3.47 3.97 -0.59
C SER A 23 4.43 5.00 -1.18
N VAL A 24 4.50 5.09 -2.52
CA VAL A 24 5.32 6.08 -3.23
C VAL A 24 4.78 7.49 -2.98
N TRP A 25 3.46 7.67 -3.04
CA TRP A 25 2.83 8.96 -2.75
C TRP A 25 3.04 9.40 -1.30
N GLY A 26 2.96 8.45 -0.35
CA GLY A 26 3.30 8.70 1.05
C GLY A 26 4.76 9.13 1.24
N ALA A 27 5.70 8.51 0.54
CA ALA A 27 7.12 8.89 0.57
C ALA A 27 7.35 10.31 0.02
N ILE A 28 6.66 10.69 -1.05
CA ILE A 28 6.73 12.06 -1.61
C ILE A 28 6.15 13.07 -0.62
N THR A 29 4.99 12.77 -0.02
CA THR A 29 4.33 13.64 0.97
C THR A 29 5.20 13.80 2.22
N LEU A 30 5.86 12.73 2.66
CA LEU A 30 6.80 12.75 3.77
C LEU A 30 8.02 13.62 3.45
N ALA A 31 8.64 13.43 2.30
CA ALA A 31 9.80 14.21 1.87
C ALA A 31 9.45 15.71 1.71
N GLY A 32 8.27 16.01 1.15
CA GLY A 32 7.75 17.38 1.05
C GLY A 32 7.49 18.00 2.43
N GLY A 33 6.87 17.25 3.35
CA GLY A 33 6.63 17.70 4.71
C GLY A 33 7.91 17.97 5.50
N LEU A 34 8.95 17.15 5.30
CA LEU A 34 10.28 17.36 5.89
C LEU A 34 10.97 18.59 5.32
N LYS A 35 10.91 18.78 4.00
CA LYS A 35 11.48 19.95 3.31
C LYS A 35 10.81 21.25 3.78
N ASP A 36 9.49 21.25 3.86
CA ASP A 36 8.70 22.44 4.18
C ASP A 36 8.47 22.60 5.69
N HIS A 37 9.17 21.82 6.53
CA HIS A 37 9.02 21.76 8.00
C HIS A 37 7.55 21.69 8.47
N SER A 38 6.70 21.08 7.64
CA SER A 38 5.27 21.00 7.85
C SER A 38 4.97 19.74 8.66
N GLY A 39 4.87 19.90 9.99
CA GLY A 39 4.57 18.82 10.93
C GLY A 39 3.35 17.96 10.53
N PRO A 40 2.21 18.56 10.14
CA PRO A 40 1.04 17.80 9.69
C PRO A 40 1.28 16.98 8.41
N GLN A 41 2.07 17.51 7.48
CA GLN A 41 2.33 16.86 6.19
C GLN A 41 3.33 15.71 6.34
N THR A 42 4.33 15.87 7.21
CA THR A 42 5.24 14.79 7.62
C THR A 42 4.47 13.65 8.28
N GLN A 43 3.58 13.97 9.22
CA GLN A 43 2.74 12.97 9.90
C GLN A 43 1.82 12.23 8.92
N SER A 44 1.19 12.96 7.99
CA SER A 44 0.35 12.37 6.94
C SER A 44 1.17 11.49 5.99
N GLY A 45 2.37 11.92 5.61
CA GLY A 45 3.28 11.17 4.75
C GLY A 45 3.74 9.84 5.37
N ILE A 46 4.06 9.83 6.67
CA ILE A 46 4.38 8.59 7.41
C ILE A 46 3.21 7.62 7.35
N TRP A 47 1.98 8.10 7.62
CA TRP A 47 0.79 7.25 7.60
C TRP A 47 0.47 6.69 6.21
N GLN A 48 0.68 7.47 5.16
CA GLN A 48 0.49 7.00 3.79
C GLN A 48 1.55 5.97 3.40
N LEU A 49 2.81 6.17 3.80
CA LEU A 49 3.89 5.23 3.52
C LEU A 49 3.67 3.90 4.25
N VAL A 50 3.36 3.95 5.56
CA VAL A 50 3.07 2.78 6.37
C VAL A 50 1.79 2.10 5.88
N GLY A 51 0.73 2.86 5.58
CA GLY A 51 -0.53 2.33 5.05
C GLY A 51 -0.33 1.59 3.73
N GLY A 52 0.46 2.15 2.80
CA GLY A 52 0.82 1.48 1.55
C GLY A 52 1.60 0.18 1.77
N ALA A 53 2.58 0.20 2.67
CA ALA A 53 3.36 -1.00 3.03
C ALA A 53 2.49 -2.11 3.66
N VAL A 54 1.53 -1.74 4.52
CA VAL A 54 0.58 -2.70 5.11
C VAL A 54 -0.32 -3.32 4.05
N ILE A 55 -0.80 -2.53 3.08
CA ILE A 55 -1.61 -3.06 1.97
C ILE A 55 -0.81 -4.07 1.14
N ILE A 56 0.46 -3.78 0.85
CA ILE A 56 1.36 -4.71 0.14
C ILE A 56 1.58 -5.98 0.95
N ALA A 57 1.82 -5.86 2.26
CA ALA A 57 2.02 -7.00 3.15
C ALA A 57 0.76 -7.87 3.24
N ALA A 58 -0.43 -7.27 3.32
CA ALA A 58 -1.70 -7.97 3.29
C ALA A 58 -1.89 -8.72 1.96
N ALA A 59 -1.58 -8.09 0.83
CA ALA A 59 -1.63 -8.74 -0.48
C ALA A 59 -0.65 -9.94 -0.57
N ALA A 60 0.54 -9.82 0.02
CA ALA A 60 1.48 -10.93 0.11
C ALA A 60 0.97 -12.08 1.00
N LEU A 61 0.26 -11.78 2.10
CA LEU A 61 -0.40 -12.80 2.92
C LEU A 61 -1.54 -13.50 2.18
N PHE A 62 -2.35 -12.76 1.41
CA PHE A 62 -3.38 -13.36 0.55
C PHE A 62 -2.78 -14.25 -0.56
N ALA A 63 -1.59 -13.93 -1.06
CA ALA A 63 -0.86 -14.78 -2.00
C ALA A 63 -0.48 -16.15 -1.43
N ASN A 64 -0.25 -16.22 -0.12
CA ASN A 64 0.13 -17.44 0.59
C ASN A 64 -1.09 -18.23 1.10
N LEU A 65 -2.29 -17.64 1.08
CA LEU A 65 -3.55 -18.33 1.34
C LEU A 65 -3.95 -19.13 0.08
N SER A 66 -3.35 -20.32 -0.06
CA SER A 66 -3.79 -21.35 -1.02
C SER A 66 -5.03 -22.04 -0.45
N PHE A 67 -6.16 -21.96 -1.16
CA PHE A 67 -7.37 -22.75 -0.92
C PHE A 67 -7.42 -23.96 -1.86
#